data_AF-A0A158A2N4-F1
#
_entry.id   AF-A0A158A2N4-F1
#
_cell.length_a   1.000
_cell.length_b   1.000
_cell.length_c   1.000
_cell.angle_alpha   90.00
_cell.angle_beta   90.00
_cell.angle_gamma   90.00
#
_symmetry.space_group_name_H-M   'P 1'
#
loop_
_entity.id
_entity.type
_entity.pdbx_description
1 polymer ?
#
loop_
_entity_poly.entity_id
_entity_poly.type
_entity_poly.pdbx_seq_one_letter_code
_entity_poly.pdbx_strand_id
1 'polypeptide(L)'
;MNHAPVFTHHHAGRSLANSVRVLGVPISSYSRALLQTLAQQAHLHSVHVTSGQRAVSDQARIFFQKHVVEGKKASYKNPDVAKIIAHARDLRASDLSDHVVIAYLVRAIEGVHGGPQSISRHLGRSPFVEVFDVAHYSGPTTGAGRHNYMDASQAKAFLEACRKYMGFPIVRLGHSAELGFVRSAEFKDEKCFHFEVAQPAFDRLTVPNGTLNA
;
A
#
# COMPACT_ATOMS: atom_id res chain seq x y z
N MET A 1 39.22 -24.36 39.91
CA MET A 1 38.05 -23.47 39.77
C MET A 1 37.48 -23.70 38.39
N ASN A 2 36.44 -24.53 38.30
CA ASN A 2 35.85 -24.97 37.04
C ASN A 2 34.67 -24.07 36.71
N HIS A 3 34.77 -23.32 35.60
CA HIS A 3 33.63 -22.61 35.04
C HIS A 3 32.65 -23.63 34.45
N ALA A 4 31.52 -23.83 35.13
CA ALA A 4 30.38 -24.49 34.53
C ALA A 4 29.80 -23.58 33.43
N PRO A 5 29.58 -24.06 32.20
CA PRO A 5 28.88 -23.27 31.20
C PRO A 5 27.41 -23.13 31.62
N VAL A 6 26.96 -21.88 31.69
CA VAL A 6 25.55 -21.52 31.82
C VAL A 6 24.84 -22.02 30.58
N PHE A 7 24.05 -23.09 30.73
CA PHE A 7 23.13 -23.55 29.70
C PHE A 7 22.02 -22.49 29.56
N THR A 8 22.18 -21.58 28.62
CA THR A 8 21.05 -20.82 28.07
C THR A 8 20.14 -21.82 27.37
N HIS A 9 19.02 -22.15 28.01
CA HIS A 9 17.90 -22.84 27.39
C HIS A 9 17.37 -21.97 26.25
N HIS A 10 17.94 -22.12 25.05
CA HIS A 10 17.24 -21.77 23.83
C HIS A 10 16.01 -22.67 23.75
N HIS A 11 14.83 -22.12 24.00
CA HIS A 11 13.58 -22.72 23.58
C HIS A 11 13.53 -22.74 22.04
N ALA A 12 14.30 -23.64 21.43
CA ALA A 12 13.99 -24.21 20.13
C ALA A 12 12.84 -25.19 20.34
N GLY A 13 11.63 -24.66 20.50
CA GLY A 13 10.49 -25.41 20.99
C GLY A 13 9.17 -24.96 20.37
N ARG A 14 8.89 -25.55 19.19
CA ARG A 14 7.57 -25.76 18.57
C ARG A 14 6.99 -24.65 17.68
N SER A 15 7.08 -24.97 16.38
CA SER A 15 6.23 -24.58 15.26
C SER A 15 6.66 -23.36 14.43
N LEU A 16 7.69 -23.55 13.59
CA LEU A 16 7.72 -22.91 12.27
C LEU A 16 6.61 -23.52 11.39
N ALA A 17 5.35 -23.42 11.81
CA ALA A 17 4.22 -23.68 10.93
C ALA A 17 4.26 -22.59 9.85
N ASN A 18 4.76 -22.96 8.66
CA ASN A 18 4.69 -22.20 7.41
C ASN A 18 4.49 -20.70 7.60
N SER A 19 5.53 -20.00 8.09
CA SER A 19 5.43 -18.56 8.28
C SER A 19 5.13 -17.90 6.94
N VAL A 20 3.97 -17.26 6.82
CA VAL A 20 3.59 -16.56 5.57
C VAL A 20 4.66 -15.53 5.23
N ARG A 21 5.12 -15.57 3.99
CA ARG A 21 6.09 -14.61 3.46
C ARG A 21 5.38 -13.36 2.95
N VAL A 22 5.67 -12.21 3.56
CA VAL A 22 5.28 -10.90 3.04
C VAL A 22 6.44 -10.36 2.19
N LEU A 23 6.21 -10.23 0.89
CA LEU A 23 7.21 -9.85 -0.12
C LEU A 23 6.90 -8.45 -0.68
N GLY A 24 7.88 -7.82 -1.34
CA GLY A 24 7.70 -6.55 -2.03
C GLY A 24 8.05 -5.33 -1.18
N VAL A 25 7.28 -4.26 -1.31
CA VAL A 25 7.53 -2.96 -0.67
C VAL A 25 7.48 -3.09 0.86
N PRO A 26 8.40 -2.46 1.62
CA PRO A 26 8.34 -2.47 3.07
C PRO A 26 7.10 -1.73 3.58
N ILE A 27 6.52 -2.29 4.64
CA ILE A 27 5.40 -1.76 5.43
C ILE A 27 5.77 -1.91 6.92
N SER A 28 5.03 -1.24 7.80
CA SER A 28 5.21 -1.35 9.25
C SER A 28 5.13 -2.79 9.75
N SER A 29 5.78 -3.07 10.88
CA SER A 29 5.71 -4.38 11.54
C SER A 29 4.28 -4.76 11.93
N TYR A 30 3.47 -3.76 12.31
CA TYR A 30 2.06 -3.95 12.64
C TYR A 30 1.25 -4.40 11.42
N SER A 31 1.34 -3.68 10.30
CA SER A 31 0.64 -4.06 9.06
C SER A 31 1.16 -5.38 8.50
N ARG A 32 2.46 -5.69 8.66
CA ARG A 32 3.03 -6.99 8.30
C ARG A 32 2.44 -8.13 9.11
N ALA A 33 2.31 -7.99 10.43
CA ALA A 33 1.72 -9.00 11.31
C ALA A 33 0.22 -9.22 10.98
N LEU A 34 -0.50 -8.13 10.70
CA LEU A 34 -1.88 -8.20 10.21
C LEU A 34 -1.95 -9.00 8.90
N LEU A 35 -1.13 -8.67 7.90
CA LEU A 35 -1.11 -9.40 6.63
C LEU A 35 -0.77 -10.88 6.79
N GLN A 36 0.17 -11.23 7.67
CA GLN A 36 0.49 -12.62 7.96
C GLN A 36 -0.71 -13.36 8.55
N THR A 37 -1.43 -12.72 9.46
CA THR A 37 -2.66 -13.29 10.07
C THR A 37 -3.74 -13.51 9.02
N LEU A 38 -4.01 -12.50 8.18
CA LEU A 38 -5.01 -12.58 7.11
C LEU A 38 -4.66 -13.67 6.09
N ALA A 39 -3.39 -13.74 5.70
CA ALA A 39 -2.90 -14.73 4.76
C ALA A 39 -2.93 -16.15 5.33
N GLN A 40 -2.60 -16.34 6.62
CA GLN A 40 -2.74 -17.64 7.29
C GLN A 40 -4.19 -18.12 7.30
N GLN A 41 -5.14 -17.24 7.61
CA GLN A 41 -6.57 -17.55 7.57
C GLN A 41 -7.06 -17.91 6.16
N ALA A 42 -6.44 -17.31 5.14
CA ALA A 42 -6.72 -17.60 3.74
C ALA A 42 -5.86 -18.74 3.16
N HIS A 43 -5.08 -19.44 4.00
CA HIS A 43 -4.18 -20.53 3.59
C HIS A 43 -3.17 -20.13 2.50
N LEU A 44 -2.73 -18.88 2.47
CA LEU A 44 -1.71 -18.38 1.55
C LEU A 44 -0.32 -18.61 2.12
N HIS A 45 0.62 -19.05 1.28
CA HIS A 45 2.04 -19.15 1.66
C HIS A 45 2.77 -17.82 1.57
N SER A 46 2.29 -16.91 0.72
CA SER A 46 2.88 -15.59 0.53
C SER A 46 1.87 -14.55 0.08
N VAL A 47 2.14 -13.29 0.39
CA VAL A 47 1.45 -12.11 -0.14
C VAL A 47 2.46 -11.10 -0.66
N HIS A 48 2.12 -10.39 -1.73
CA HIS A 48 3.02 -9.46 -2.40
C HIS A 48 2.52 -8.01 -2.28
N VAL A 49 3.22 -7.19 -1.51
CA VAL A 49 2.94 -5.76 -1.38
C VAL A 49 3.55 -5.03 -2.57
N THR A 50 2.72 -4.51 -3.47
CA THR A 50 3.18 -3.84 -4.69
C THR A 50 3.39 -2.36 -4.52
N SER A 51 2.79 -1.78 -3.50
CA SER A 51 2.80 -0.33 -3.32
C SER A 51 2.61 -0.01 -1.84
N GLY A 52 3.29 1.04 -1.39
CA GLY A 52 3.18 1.56 -0.03
C GLY A 52 3.02 3.08 -0.07
N GLN A 53 3.46 3.76 0.98
CA GLN A 53 3.50 5.20 0.99
C GLN A 53 4.44 5.73 -0.11
N ARG A 54 4.04 6.78 -0.83
CA ARG A 54 4.80 7.35 -1.96
C ARG A 54 5.17 8.80 -1.70
N ALA A 55 6.35 9.19 -2.20
CA ALA A 55 6.69 10.60 -2.34
C ALA A 55 5.95 11.20 -3.53
N VAL A 56 5.75 12.53 -3.52
CA VAL A 56 5.13 13.26 -4.64
C VAL A 56 5.93 13.05 -5.93
N SER A 57 7.26 13.05 -5.85
CA SER A 57 8.14 12.78 -6.99
C SER A 57 7.88 11.44 -7.68
N ASP A 58 7.57 10.39 -6.91
CA ASP A 58 7.31 9.07 -7.48
C ASP A 58 5.94 9.04 -8.16
N GLN A 59 4.93 9.71 -7.58
CA GLN A 59 3.64 9.85 -8.23
C GLN A 59 3.73 10.71 -9.50
N ALA A 60 4.56 11.75 -9.52
CA ALA A 60 4.84 12.55 -10.71
C ALA A 60 5.49 11.71 -11.83
N ARG A 61 6.47 10.87 -11.50
CA ARG A 61 7.06 9.91 -12.46
C ARG A 61 6.02 8.92 -13.01
N ILE A 62 5.14 8.41 -12.14
CA ILE A 62 4.02 7.54 -12.57
C ILE A 62 3.07 8.29 -13.50
N PHE A 63 2.71 9.53 -13.19
CA PHE A 63 1.86 10.35 -14.05
C PHE A 63 2.49 10.58 -15.41
N PHE A 64 3.77 10.95 -15.41
CA PHE A 64 4.54 11.15 -16.63
C PHE A 64 4.54 9.89 -17.50
N GLN A 65 4.98 8.75 -16.96
CA GLN A 65 5.06 7.51 -17.72
C GLN A 65 3.68 7.03 -18.18
N LYS A 66 2.72 6.89 -17.26
CA LYS A 66 1.43 6.25 -17.55
C LYS A 66 0.53 7.13 -18.40
N HIS A 67 0.49 8.44 -18.11
CA HIS A 67 -0.53 9.32 -18.68
C HIS A 67 0.04 10.26 -19.74
N VAL A 68 1.31 10.66 -19.64
CA VAL A 68 1.95 11.52 -20.64
C VAL A 68 2.61 10.69 -21.75
N VAL A 69 3.44 9.69 -21.41
CA VAL A 69 4.11 8.82 -22.40
C VAL A 69 3.14 7.82 -23.02
N GLU A 70 2.51 6.99 -22.20
CA GLU A 70 1.67 5.89 -22.69
C GLU A 70 0.26 6.34 -23.10
N GLY A 71 -0.10 7.60 -22.85
CA GLY A 71 -1.40 8.15 -23.21
C GLY A 71 -2.60 7.57 -22.45
N LYS A 72 -2.40 6.72 -21.43
CA LYS A 72 -3.51 6.09 -20.71
C LYS A 72 -4.38 7.13 -20.03
N LYS A 73 -5.69 6.92 -20.02
CA LYS A 73 -6.64 7.80 -19.34
C LYS A 73 -6.35 7.86 -17.84
N ALA A 74 -6.37 9.06 -17.29
CA ALA A 74 -6.26 9.30 -15.86
C ALA A 74 -7.66 9.27 -15.23
N SER A 75 -7.90 8.30 -14.35
CA SER A 75 -9.18 8.11 -13.67
C SER A 75 -9.02 8.36 -12.17
N TYR A 76 -8.72 9.61 -11.81
CA TYR A 76 -8.54 10.04 -10.42
C TYR A 76 -9.79 10.80 -9.94
N LYS A 77 -10.06 10.73 -8.63
CA LYS A 77 -11.22 11.41 -8.02
C LYS A 77 -11.06 12.92 -8.00
N ASN A 78 -9.83 13.42 -7.82
CA ASN A 78 -9.58 14.85 -7.85
C ASN A 78 -9.71 15.38 -9.30
N PRO A 79 -10.62 16.34 -9.55
CA PRO A 79 -10.90 16.85 -10.89
C PRO A 79 -9.73 17.61 -11.53
N ASP A 80 -8.80 18.14 -10.73
CA ASP A 80 -7.65 18.90 -11.22
C ASP A 80 -6.63 17.99 -11.91
N VAL A 81 -6.60 16.69 -11.58
CA VAL A 81 -5.64 15.74 -12.15
C VAL A 81 -5.75 15.67 -13.68
N ALA A 82 -6.96 15.73 -14.22
CA ALA A 82 -7.17 15.71 -15.67
C ALA A 82 -6.53 16.94 -16.34
N LYS A 83 -6.68 18.13 -15.74
CA LYS A 83 -6.09 19.39 -16.23
C LYS A 83 -4.56 19.35 -16.11
N ILE A 84 -4.05 18.86 -14.98
CA ILE A 84 -2.61 18.73 -14.74
C ILE A 84 -1.96 17.86 -15.82
N ILE A 85 -2.56 16.70 -16.12
CA ILE A 85 -2.05 15.76 -17.11
C ILE A 85 -2.18 16.30 -18.53
N ALA A 86 -3.28 16.99 -18.86
CA ALA A 86 -3.43 17.65 -20.16
C ALA A 86 -2.30 18.66 -20.40
N HIS A 87 -2.06 19.55 -19.45
CA HIS A 87 -0.98 20.52 -19.57
C HIS A 87 0.40 19.86 -19.61
N ALA A 88 0.63 18.78 -18.86
CA ALA A 88 1.89 18.02 -18.95
C ALA A 88 2.13 17.42 -20.36
N ARG A 89 1.06 17.03 -21.07
CA ARG A 89 1.14 16.58 -22.47
C ARG A 89 1.47 17.73 -23.41
N ASP A 90 0.88 18.89 -23.21
CA ASP A 90 1.15 20.09 -24.02
C ASP A 90 2.61 20.54 -23.86
N LEU A 91 3.12 20.54 -22.62
CA LEU A 91 4.53 20.84 -22.32
C LEU A 91 5.46 19.87 -23.03
N ARG A 92 5.15 18.57 -23.03
CA ARG A 92 5.95 17.57 -23.75
C ARG A 92 5.86 17.72 -25.26
N ALA A 93 4.68 18.01 -25.80
CA ALA A 93 4.47 18.24 -27.23
C ALA A 93 5.19 19.51 -27.72
N SER A 94 5.57 20.41 -26.80
CA SER A 94 6.39 21.59 -27.07
C SER A 94 7.90 21.31 -26.99
N ASP A 95 8.31 20.04 -27.11
CA ASP A 95 9.70 19.56 -27.04
C ASP A 95 10.46 19.94 -25.75
N LEU A 96 9.74 20.19 -24.66
CA LEU A 96 10.39 20.34 -23.35
C LEU A 96 10.91 18.99 -22.86
N SER A 97 12.11 19.01 -22.28
CA SER A 97 12.72 17.80 -21.72
C SER A 97 11.84 17.13 -20.66
N ASP A 98 11.88 15.80 -20.60
CA ASP A 98 11.14 14.98 -19.63
C ASP A 98 11.34 15.46 -18.19
N HIS A 99 12.55 15.93 -17.83
CA HIS A 99 12.85 16.48 -16.52
C HIS A 99 11.99 17.70 -16.18
N VAL A 100 11.79 18.61 -17.14
CA VAL A 100 10.98 19.82 -16.96
C VAL A 100 9.50 19.44 -16.78
N VAL A 101 9.01 18.48 -17.56
CA VAL A 101 7.62 18.00 -17.45
C VAL A 101 7.38 17.32 -16.10
N ILE A 102 8.32 16.49 -15.63
CA ILE A 102 8.25 15.85 -14.31
C ILE A 102 8.31 16.90 -13.19
N ALA A 103 9.18 17.90 -13.30
CA ALA A 103 9.25 18.98 -12.32
C ALA A 103 7.95 19.80 -12.23
N TYR A 104 7.30 20.05 -13.37
CA TYR A 104 5.96 20.62 -13.41
C TYR A 104 4.95 19.73 -12.67
N LEU A 105 4.92 18.42 -12.97
CA LEU A 105 4.01 17.47 -12.32
C LEU A 105 4.19 17.43 -10.80
N VAL A 106 5.43 17.49 -10.30
CA VAL A 106 5.71 17.58 -8.86
C VAL A 106 5.02 18.81 -8.26
N ARG A 107 5.30 20.00 -8.80
CA ARG A 107 4.72 21.26 -8.30
C ARG A 107 3.20 21.27 -8.38
N ALA A 108 2.64 20.74 -9.46
CA ALA A 108 1.20 20.66 -9.67
C ALA A 108 0.51 19.72 -8.67
N ILE A 109 1.14 18.59 -8.33
CA ILE A 109 0.62 17.66 -7.31
C ILE A 109 0.71 18.28 -5.91
N GLU A 110 1.80 18.99 -5.59
CA GLU A 110 1.96 19.69 -4.31
C GLU A 110 0.93 20.81 -4.12
N GLY A 111 0.63 21.56 -5.18
CA GLY A 111 -0.26 22.72 -5.16
C GLY A 111 -1.75 22.42 -5.36
N VAL A 112 -2.16 21.15 -5.47
CA VAL A 112 -3.56 20.81 -5.72
C VAL A 112 -4.46 21.21 -4.54
N HIS A 113 -5.67 21.68 -4.82
CA HIS A 113 -6.64 21.98 -3.77
C HIS A 113 -6.99 20.69 -2.99
N GLY A 114 -6.97 20.78 -1.66
CA GLY A 114 -7.14 19.62 -0.76
C GLY A 114 -5.86 18.80 -0.54
N GLY A 115 -4.72 19.23 -1.09
CA GLY A 115 -3.40 18.63 -0.90
C GLY A 115 -3.16 17.32 -1.68
N PRO A 116 -1.90 16.83 -1.75
CA PRO A 116 -1.52 15.65 -2.55
C PRO A 116 -2.35 14.39 -2.27
N GLN A 117 -2.78 14.20 -1.01
CA GLN A 117 -3.62 13.07 -0.58
C GLN A 117 -5.00 13.02 -1.25
N SER A 118 -5.48 14.15 -1.77
CA SER A 118 -6.73 14.21 -2.54
C SER A 118 -6.59 13.57 -3.93
N ILE A 119 -5.36 13.54 -4.48
CA ILE A 119 -5.03 12.86 -5.73
C ILE A 119 -4.88 11.36 -5.51
N SER A 120 -4.13 10.97 -4.47
CA SER A 120 -3.88 9.58 -4.13
C SER A 120 -3.65 9.43 -2.63
N ARG A 121 -4.29 8.44 -1.99
CA ARG A 121 -4.10 8.17 -0.56
C ARG A 121 -2.67 7.75 -0.21
N HIS A 122 -1.91 7.24 -1.19
CA HIS A 122 -0.48 6.93 -1.01
C HIS A 122 0.41 8.17 -0.85
N LEU A 123 -0.07 9.37 -1.22
CA LEU A 123 0.71 10.62 -1.19
C LEU A 123 0.70 11.34 0.16
N GLY A 124 0.04 10.80 1.19
CA GLY A 124 -0.01 11.38 2.52
C GLY A 124 0.78 10.56 3.55
N ARG A 125 1.57 11.22 4.40
CA ARG A 125 2.02 10.64 5.67
C ARG A 125 0.94 10.87 6.71
N SER A 126 0.26 9.81 7.12
CA SER A 126 -0.57 9.84 8.33
C SER A 126 0.13 8.99 9.39
N PRO A 127 0.41 9.52 10.59
CA PRO A 127 0.89 8.70 11.70
C PRO A 127 -0.20 7.72 12.19
N PHE A 128 -1.46 7.95 11.80
CA PHE A 128 -2.61 7.17 12.25
C PHE A 128 -3.06 6.13 11.23
N VAL A 129 -2.67 6.25 9.96
CA VAL A 129 -3.13 5.35 8.89
C VAL A 129 -1.97 5.05 7.94
N GLU A 130 -1.62 3.78 7.80
CA GLU A 130 -0.71 3.30 6.78
C GLU A 130 -1.50 2.84 5.55
N VAL A 131 -1.05 3.25 4.36
CA VAL A 131 -1.70 2.94 3.09
C VAL A 131 -0.78 2.09 2.22
N PHE A 132 -1.24 0.92 1.79
CA PHE A 132 -0.47 0.00 0.96
C PHE A 132 -1.37 -0.91 0.10
N ASP A 133 -0.81 -1.44 -0.98
CA ASP A 133 -1.49 -2.33 -1.91
C ASP A 133 -0.88 -3.73 -1.88
N VAL A 134 -1.74 -4.75 -1.83
CA VAL A 134 -1.36 -6.16 -2.01
C VAL A 134 -1.88 -6.65 -3.36
N ALA A 135 -1.01 -7.20 -4.21
CA ALA A 135 -1.44 -7.64 -5.53
C ALA A 135 -2.36 -8.87 -5.46
N HIS A 136 -3.50 -8.77 -6.14
CA HIS A 136 -4.24 -9.94 -6.61
C HIS A 136 -3.64 -10.39 -7.94
N TYR A 137 -3.46 -9.46 -8.89
CA TYR A 137 -2.78 -9.69 -10.16
C TYR A 137 -2.10 -8.41 -10.68
N SER A 138 -1.25 -8.56 -11.70
CA SER A 138 -0.68 -7.46 -12.50
C SER A 138 -0.84 -7.73 -13.98
N GLY A 139 -0.59 -6.72 -14.82
CA GLY A 139 -0.82 -6.81 -16.27
C GLY A 139 -2.28 -6.51 -16.67
N PRO A 140 -2.65 -6.72 -17.95
CA PRO A 140 -4.02 -6.50 -18.42
C PRO A 140 -5.00 -7.53 -17.84
N THR A 141 -6.28 -7.17 -17.75
CA THR A 141 -7.34 -8.09 -17.28
C THR A 141 -7.66 -9.18 -18.31
N THR A 142 -7.45 -8.89 -19.60
CA THR A 142 -7.63 -9.79 -20.74
C THR A 142 -6.38 -9.82 -21.64
N GLY A 143 -6.14 -10.93 -22.33
CA GLY A 143 -4.99 -11.10 -23.24
C GLY A 143 -3.69 -11.58 -22.57
N ALA A 144 -2.59 -11.58 -23.32
CA ALA A 144 -1.28 -12.02 -22.84
C ALA A 144 -0.62 -10.99 -21.89
N GLY A 145 0.17 -11.48 -20.92
CA GLY A 145 0.94 -10.62 -20.00
C GLY A 145 0.31 -10.40 -18.61
N ARG A 146 -0.79 -11.09 -18.28
CA ARG A 146 -1.34 -11.13 -16.91
C ARG A 146 -0.47 -12.03 -16.03
N HIS A 147 -0.12 -11.53 -14.85
CA HIS A 147 0.55 -12.32 -13.82
C HIS A 147 -0.33 -12.33 -12.57
N ASN A 148 -0.78 -13.52 -12.16
CA ASN A 148 -1.64 -13.68 -10.99
C ASN A 148 -0.77 -13.99 -9.76
N TYR A 149 -0.89 -13.15 -8.73
CA TYR A 149 -0.25 -13.38 -7.43
C TYR A 149 -1.14 -14.21 -6.51
N MET A 150 -2.46 -14.14 -6.73
CA MET A 150 -3.46 -15.01 -6.12
C MET A 150 -4.36 -15.52 -7.24
N ASP A 151 -4.73 -16.79 -7.20
CA ASP A 151 -5.86 -17.27 -8.01
C ASP A 151 -7.19 -16.73 -7.44
N ALA A 152 -8.29 -16.91 -8.20
CA ALA A 152 -9.59 -16.38 -7.80
C ALA A 152 -10.11 -16.95 -6.48
N SER A 153 -9.81 -18.21 -6.16
CA SER A 153 -10.24 -18.85 -4.91
C SER A 153 -9.46 -18.31 -3.72
N GLN A 154 -8.14 -18.16 -3.89
CA GLN A 154 -7.22 -17.54 -2.94
C GLN A 154 -7.60 -16.09 -2.65
N ALA A 155 -7.87 -15.31 -3.70
CA ALA A 155 -8.27 -13.91 -3.56
C ALA A 155 -9.62 -13.76 -2.83
N LYS A 156 -10.58 -14.66 -3.07
CA LYS A 156 -11.85 -14.69 -2.32
C LYS A 156 -11.63 -15.05 -0.86
N ALA A 157 -10.83 -16.09 -0.57
CA ALA A 157 -10.50 -16.47 0.81
C ALA A 157 -9.79 -15.34 1.56
N PHE A 158 -8.87 -14.64 0.89
CA PHE A 158 -8.18 -13.49 1.44
C PHE A 158 -9.11 -12.31 1.69
N LEU A 159 -10.03 -12.02 0.77
CA LEU A 159 -11.07 -10.99 0.96
C LEU A 159 -11.95 -11.31 2.18
N GLU A 160 -12.39 -12.56 2.33
CA GLU A 160 -13.17 -12.99 3.49
C GLU A 160 -12.39 -12.87 4.81
N ALA A 161 -11.09 -13.19 4.80
CA ALA A 161 -10.23 -12.93 5.95
C ALA A 161 -10.16 -11.42 6.26
N CYS A 162 -9.94 -10.57 5.25
CA CYS A 162 -9.88 -9.11 5.43
C CYS A 162 -11.18 -8.55 6.01
N ARG A 163 -12.33 -9.05 5.55
CA ARG A 163 -13.66 -8.64 6.00
C ARG A 163 -13.89 -8.84 7.50
N LYS A 164 -13.22 -9.80 8.14
CA LYS A 164 -13.30 -10.01 9.60
C LYS A 164 -12.64 -8.90 10.42
N TYR A 165 -11.73 -8.14 9.80
CA TYR A 165 -10.92 -7.09 10.41
C TYR A 165 -11.27 -5.69 9.87
N MET A 166 -12.35 -5.57 9.09
CA MET A 166 -12.88 -4.28 8.67
C MET A 166 -13.56 -3.56 9.83
N GLY A 167 -13.40 -2.24 9.89
CA GLY A 167 -13.84 -1.40 11.01
C GLY A 167 -12.71 -1.18 12.02
N PHE A 168 -11.92 -2.22 12.30
CA PHE A 168 -10.62 -2.11 12.96
C PHE A 168 -9.86 -3.45 12.85
N PRO A 169 -8.55 -3.47 12.53
CA PRO A 169 -7.69 -2.33 12.18
C PRO A 169 -7.79 -1.85 10.72
N ILE A 170 -8.53 -2.56 9.84
CA ILE A 170 -8.70 -2.14 8.45
C ILE A 170 -9.81 -1.10 8.38
N VAL A 171 -9.46 0.17 8.24
CA VAL A 171 -10.44 1.26 8.18
C VAL A 171 -11.10 1.37 6.81
N ARG A 172 -10.36 1.06 5.74
CA ARG A 172 -10.89 1.00 4.37
C ARG A 172 -10.18 -0.11 3.59
N LEU A 173 -10.94 -0.77 2.72
CA LEU A 173 -10.44 -1.85 1.87
C LEU A 173 -10.91 -1.62 0.42
N GLY A 174 -9.98 -1.31 -0.48
CA GLY A 174 -10.22 -1.43 -1.91
C GLY A 174 -9.91 -2.86 -2.37
N HIS A 175 -10.62 -3.39 -3.35
CA HIS A 175 -10.24 -4.66 -3.98
C HIS A 175 -10.69 -4.75 -5.43
N SER A 176 -10.11 -5.71 -6.17
CA SER A 176 -10.47 -6.00 -7.56
C SER A 176 -11.98 -6.14 -7.74
N ALA A 177 -12.50 -5.48 -8.77
CA ALA A 177 -13.90 -5.61 -9.17
C ALA A 177 -14.31 -7.03 -9.56
N GLU A 178 -13.35 -7.87 -9.95
CA GLU A 178 -13.59 -9.30 -10.27
C GLU A 178 -14.07 -10.09 -9.05
N LEU A 179 -13.89 -9.57 -7.83
CA LEU A 179 -14.29 -10.23 -6.58
C LEU A 179 -15.68 -9.82 -6.08
N GLY A 180 -16.27 -8.76 -6.65
CA GLY A 180 -17.59 -8.22 -6.27
C GLY A 180 -17.57 -7.42 -4.95
N PHE A 181 -18.38 -6.37 -4.86
CA PHE A 181 -18.46 -5.46 -3.70
C PHE A 181 -19.73 -5.72 -2.89
N VAL A 182 -19.60 -5.82 -1.57
CA VAL A 182 -20.72 -6.16 -0.68
C VAL A 182 -20.88 -5.16 0.47
N ARG A 183 -19.80 -4.49 0.91
CA ARG A 183 -19.83 -3.61 2.10
C ARG A 183 -19.57 -2.14 1.75
N SER A 184 -20.14 -1.21 2.52
CA SER A 184 -20.02 0.24 2.29
C SER A 184 -18.61 0.80 2.48
N ALA A 185 -17.78 0.16 3.30
CA ALA A 185 -16.37 0.51 3.48
C ALA A 185 -15.44 -0.12 2.42
N GLU A 186 -15.98 -0.97 1.53
CA GLU A 186 -15.27 -1.49 0.37
C GLU A 186 -15.34 -0.48 -0.78
N PHE A 187 -14.29 -0.41 -1.59
CA PHE A 187 -14.36 0.37 -2.83
C PHE A 187 -13.60 -0.31 -3.97
N LYS A 188 -13.92 0.10 -5.20
CA LYS A 188 -13.32 -0.49 -6.38
C LYS A 188 -11.85 -0.13 -6.51
N ASP A 189 -11.03 -1.17 -6.53
CA ASP A 189 -9.68 -1.13 -7.08
C ASP A 189 -9.62 -1.98 -8.36
N GLU A 190 -8.65 -1.73 -9.22
CA GLU A 190 -8.51 -2.50 -10.46
C GLU A 190 -7.88 -3.86 -10.20
N LYS A 191 -6.71 -3.91 -9.55
CA LYS A 191 -5.83 -5.11 -9.59
C LYS A 191 -5.28 -5.57 -8.24
N CYS A 192 -5.44 -4.77 -7.21
CA CYS A 192 -4.91 -5.05 -5.88
C CYS A 192 -6.00 -5.01 -4.81
N PHE A 193 -5.62 -5.44 -3.62
CA PHE A 193 -6.27 -5.08 -2.37
C PHE A 193 -5.60 -3.81 -1.86
N HIS A 194 -6.33 -2.70 -1.82
CA HIS A 194 -5.87 -1.44 -1.26
C HIS A 194 -6.23 -1.37 0.22
N PHE A 195 -5.23 -1.30 1.08
CA PHE A 195 -5.42 -1.21 2.52
C PHE A 195 -5.22 0.22 3.00
N GLU A 196 -6.17 0.69 3.81
CA GLU A 196 -5.92 1.75 4.79
C GLU A 196 -5.99 1.10 6.18
N VAL A 197 -4.86 0.98 6.86
CA VAL A 197 -4.75 0.32 8.18
C VAL A 197 -4.53 1.37 9.25
N ALA A 198 -5.45 1.44 10.22
CA ALA A 198 -5.25 2.23 11.42
C ALA A 198 -4.01 1.74 12.15
N GLN A 199 -3.02 2.61 12.30
CA GLN A 199 -1.86 2.31 13.11
C GLN A 199 -2.25 2.51 14.56
N PRO A 200 -1.90 1.57 15.47
CA PRO A 200 -1.98 1.86 16.88
C PRO A 200 -1.17 3.14 17.09
N ALA A 201 -1.81 4.17 17.63
CA ALA A 201 -1.08 5.33 18.09
C ALA A 201 -0.09 4.80 19.11
N PHE A 202 1.18 4.69 18.73
CA PHE A 202 2.21 4.64 19.75
C PHE A 202 2.06 5.96 20.47
N ASP A 203 1.56 5.92 21.69
CA ASP A 203 1.72 6.98 22.68
C ASP A 203 3.23 7.24 22.78
N ARG A 204 3.73 8.08 21.88
CA ARG A 204 4.89 8.92 22.12
C ARG A 204 4.51 10.14 22.95
N LEU A 205 3.35 10.12 23.61
CA LEU A 205 3.22 10.69 24.94
C LEU A 205 4.07 9.84 25.89
N THR A 206 5.38 10.05 25.81
CA THR A 206 6.27 9.68 26.89
C THR A 206 5.68 10.25 28.16
N VAL A 207 5.39 9.34 29.08
CA VAL A 207 4.91 9.60 30.43
C VAL A 207 5.68 10.80 31.01
N PRO A 208 5.04 11.92 31.35
CA PRO A 208 5.65 12.89 32.23
C PRO A 208 5.66 12.25 33.61
N ASN A 209 6.79 11.66 33.99
CA ASN A 209 7.40 11.74 35.32
C ASN A 209 8.36 10.58 35.60
N GLY A 210 9.52 10.96 36.12
CA GLY A 210 10.06 10.26 37.30
C GLY A 210 11.28 9.40 37.08
N THR A 211 12.46 10.03 37.09
CA THR A 211 13.46 9.72 38.13
C THR A 211 14.48 10.86 38.20
N LEU A 212 14.22 11.78 39.12
CA LEU A 212 15.29 12.35 39.95
C LEU A 212 15.93 11.17 40.70
N ASN A 213 17.24 11.02 40.56
CA ASN A 213 18.18 10.32 41.45
C ASN A 213 19.57 10.66 40.88
N ALA A 214 20.58 11.09 41.61
CA ALA A 214 20.76 11.47 43.01
C ALA A 214 22.03 12.36 43.03
#